data_AF-A0A2V8NJT0-F1
#
_entry.id   AF-A0A2V8NJT0-F1
#
_cell.length_a   1.000
_cell.length_b   1.000
_cell.length_c   1.000
_cell.angle_alpha   90.00
_cell.angle_beta   90.00
_cell.angle_gamma   90.00
#
_symmetry.space_group_name_H-M   'P 1'
#
loop_
_entity.id
_entity.type
_entity.pdbx_description
1 polymer ?
#
loop_
_entity_poly.entity_id
_entity_poly.type
_entity_poly.pdbx_seq_one_letter_code
_entity_poly.pdbx_strand_id
1 'polypeptide(L)'
;MLKNIIYACIAATLTFEAAAQDPGAAATKAAQANAYHLQRRLDEASAQYRELLNLEPPATPSAAQRAAILRFAPRVFQVSGDPFGLKDVVAIHHPAEPMIAYHFFWEDDIDFPEDNDPCDHELVWVRYDPNSMKVVSFHTYFHERILSSPEAIADAARNQQRPRVNVQWRKHGSFPHGWQKLSIRPDSGDIERNYLELGKTVSLVDYNMAAYHKLHTEGRRLPDHPLGNNWPRRFEGDWSDFIAFNKAIDIRPILKKKDFLAVSRWNNAVINQRFIAYNFRPKTEWPDQAVTAAENVTVRPRPGIIAHRGVVLTAPENTVAAIEQAIALGCRADEIDLRYTSDGDIVLLHNEWPRANRRKDIRRGEEAGCRILV
;
A
#
# COMPACT_ATOMS: atom_id res chain seq x y z
N MET A 1 15.10 3.97 -17.30
CA MET A 1 16.01 4.13 -16.16
C MET A 1 15.77 5.41 -15.32
N LEU A 2 14.77 6.25 -15.64
CA LEU A 2 14.42 7.47 -14.88
C LEU A 2 13.01 7.42 -14.22
N LYS A 3 12.43 6.21 -14.04
CA LYS A 3 11.05 6.01 -13.56
C LYS A 3 10.94 5.29 -12.21
N ASN A 4 12.05 4.83 -11.63
CA ASN A 4 12.04 4.11 -10.35
C ASN A 4 12.15 5.03 -9.12
N ILE A 5 12.25 6.35 -9.30
CA ILE A 5 12.41 7.32 -8.20
C ILE A 5 11.07 7.99 -7.82
N ILE A 6 10.08 8.04 -8.74
CA ILE A 6 8.84 8.80 -8.54
C ILE A 6 7.79 8.04 -7.71
N TYR A 7 7.87 6.71 -7.62
CA TYR A 7 6.90 5.91 -6.86
C TYR A 7 7.27 5.70 -5.38
N ALA A 8 8.44 6.14 -4.94
CA ALA A 8 8.91 5.93 -3.57
C ALA A 8 8.46 7.00 -2.55
N CYS A 9 7.90 8.13 -3.00
CA CYS A 9 7.58 9.27 -2.11
C CYS A 9 6.12 9.35 -1.64
N ILE A 10 5.29 8.39 -2.03
CA ILE A 10 3.84 8.56 -2.01
C ILE A 10 3.16 8.00 -0.73
N ALA A 11 3.88 7.39 0.22
CA ALA A 11 3.28 6.84 1.46
C ALA A 11 3.57 7.63 2.76
N ALA A 12 4.26 8.78 2.67
CA ALA A 12 4.83 9.46 3.83
C ALA A 12 3.96 10.58 4.46
N THR A 13 2.81 10.95 3.89
CA THR A 13 2.30 12.31 4.10
C THR A 13 1.44 12.53 5.34
N LEU A 14 0.86 11.49 5.95
CA LEU A 14 0.09 11.65 7.20
C LEU A 14 0.94 11.46 8.47
N THR A 15 2.20 11.09 8.30
CA THR A 15 3.12 10.74 9.37
C THR A 15 4.27 11.73 9.54
N PHE A 16 4.48 12.64 8.58
CA PHE A 16 5.57 13.61 8.64
C PHE A 16 5.29 14.86 9.48
N GLU A 17 4.02 15.23 9.72
CA GLU A 17 3.67 16.31 10.67
C GLU A 17 4.11 15.95 12.11
N ALA A 18 4.06 14.67 12.49
CA ALA A 18 4.62 14.17 13.76
C ALA A 18 6.15 14.00 13.69
N ALA A 19 6.68 13.63 12.52
CA ALA A 19 8.11 13.39 12.31
C ALA A 19 9.00 14.63 12.42
N ALA A 20 8.48 15.79 12.06
CA ALA A 20 9.21 17.05 12.14
C ALA A 20 9.27 17.61 13.58
N GLN A 21 8.38 17.19 14.47
CA GLN A 21 8.34 17.67 15.86
C GLN A 21 8.99 16.70 16.87
N ASP A 22 8.91 15.39 16.62
CA ASP A 22 9.58 14.38 17.45
C ASP A 22 10.09 13.19 16.60
N PRO A 23 11.37 13.22 16.20
CA PRO A 23 12.02 12.11 15.50
C PRO A 23 12.01 10.79 16.27
N GLY A 24 11.83 10.84 17.59
CA GLY A 24 11.76 9.68 18.48
C GLY A 24 10.37 9.06 18.60
N ALA A 25 9.32 9.70 18.08
CA ALA A 25 7.96 9.18 18.20
C ALA A 25 7.74 7.91 17.37
N ALA A 26 6.92 6.99 17.87
CA ALA A 26 6.61 5.73 17.20
C ALA A 26 6.04 5.91 15.78
N ALA A 27 5.12 6.87 15.60
CA ALA A 27 4.55 7.18 14.28
C ALA A 27 5.59 7.66 13.27
N THR A 28 6.56 8.46 13.72
CA THR A 28 7.70 8.92 12.92
C THR A 28 8.55 7.74 12.45
N LYS A 29 8.90 6.85 13.38
CA LYS A 29 9.69 5.64 13.10
C LYS A 29 8.98 4.72 12.12
N ALA A 30 7.66 4.54 12.27
CA ALA A 30 6.86 3.75 11.35
C ALA A 30 6.91 4.31 9.91
N ALA A 31 6.82 5.63 9.76
CA ALA A 31 6.85 6.26 8.44
C ALA A 31 8.22 6.24 7.79
N GLN A 32 9.27 6.50 8.55
CA GLN A 32 10.65 6.38 8.08
C GLN A 32 10.94 4.94 7.64
N ALA A 33 10.54 3.95 8.44
CA ALA A 33 10.69 2.54 8.11
C ALA A 33 9.96 2.19 6.80
N ASN A 34 8.68 2.56 6.68
CA ASN A 34 7.88 2.32 5.48
C ASN A 34 8.47 3.02 4.25
N ALA A 35 8.97 4.26 4.39
CA ALA A 35 9.60 5.01 3.31
C ALA A 35 10.89 4.34 2.83
N TYR A 36 11.79 3.95 3.75
CA TYR A 36 12.99 3.19 3.40
C TYR A 36 12.64 1.84 2.75
N HIS A 37 11.62 1.16 3.25
CA HIS A 37 11.19 -0.12 2.73
C HIS A 37 10.69 0.01 1.28
N LEU A 38 9.87 1.01 0.99
CA LEU A 38 9.40 1.33 -0.37
C LEU A 38 10.55 1.80 -1.30
N GLN A 39 11.61 2.38 -0.75
CA GLN A 39 12.84 2.75 -1.47
C GLN A 39 13.80 1.56 -1.66
N ARG A 40 13.46 0.35 -1.21
CA ARG A 40 14.33 -0.84 -1.20
C ARG A 40 15.58 -0.71 -0.32
N ARG A 41 15.58 0.23 0.62
CA ARG A 41 16.60 0.41 1.65
C ARG A 41 16.28 -0.48 2.85
N LEU A 42 16.39 -1.79 2.64
CA LEU A 42 15.84 -2.81 3.54
C LEU A 42 16.55 -2.86 4.90
N ASP A 43 17.85 -2.56 4.94
CA ASP A 43 18.62 -2.52 6.18
C ASP A 43 18.18 -1.33 7.06
N GLU A 44 18.05 -0.14 6.47
CA GLU A 44 17.56 1.05 7.18
C GLU A 44 16.10 0.90 7.59
N ALA A 45 15.26 0.32 6.72
CA ALA A 45 13.87 0.00 7.06
C ALA A 45 13.80 -0.93 8.27
N SER A 46 14.56 -2.02 8.25
CA SER A 46 14.61 -3.00 9.34
C SER A 46 15.14 -2.39 10.64
N ALA A 47 16.12 -1.49 10.57
CA ALA A 47 16.60 -0.75 11.73
C ALA A 47 15.51 0.16 12.33
N GLN A 48 14.79 0.91 11.50
CA GLN A 48 13.69 1.77 11.96
C GLN A 48 12.50 0.95 12.51
N TYR A 49 12.15 -0.18 11.90
CA TYR A 49 11.14 -1.09 12.46
C TYR A 49 11.55 -1.65 13.82
N ARG A 50 12.84 -1.98 14.01
CA ARG A 50 13.34 -2.46 15.31
C ARG A 50 13.26 -1.37 16.38
N GLU A 51 13.68 -0.15 16.06
CA GLU A 51 13.54 1.00 16.96
C GLU A 51 12.08 1.26 17.32
N LEU A 52 11.18 1.21 16.34
CA LEU A 52 9.74 1.30 16.56
C LEU A 52 9.23 0.24 17.55
N LEU A 53 9.60 -1.03 17.37
CA LEU A 53 9.17 -2.09 18.28
C LEU A 53 9.87 -2.05 19.65
N ASN A 54 10.96 -1.29 19.81
CA ASN A 54 11.52 -1.00 21.13
C ASN A 54 10.68 0.06 21.87
N LEU A 55 10.12 1.03 21.15
CA LEU A 55 9.23 2.07 21.69
C LEU A 55 7.85 1.51 22.01
N GLU A 56 7.27 0.74 21.09
CA GLU A 56 5.96 0.11 21.23
C GLU A 56 6.07 -1.39 20.93
N PRO A 57 6.45 -2.20 21.93
CA PRO A 57 6.64 -3.63 21.75
C PRO A 57 5.33 -4.34 21.39
N PRO A 58 5.37 -5.33 20.47
CA PRO A 58 4.23 -6.17 20.23
C PRO A 58 4.03 -7.13 21.41
N ALA A 59 2.78 -7.52 21.64
CA ALA A 59 2.44 -8.52 22.64
C ALA A 59 1.97 -9.83 21.99
N THR A 60 2.12 -10.94 22.71
CA THR A 60 1.47 -12.21 22.35
C THR A 60 -0.04 -12.07 22.56
N PRO A 61 -0.89 -12.53 21.62
CA PRO A 61 -2.33 -12.49 21.80
C PRO A 61 -2.78 -13.25 23.04
N SER A 62 -3.65 -12.62 23.84
CA SER A 62 -4.37 -13.31 24.92
C SER A 62 -5.22 -14.47 24.36
N ALA A 63 -5.66 -15.38 25.22
CA ALA A 63 -6.53 -16.48 24.81
C ALA A 63 -7.81 -15.98 24.11
N ALA A 64 -8.39 -14.88 24.58
CA ALA A 64 -9.56 -14.25 23.96
C ALA A 64 -9.26 -13.67 22.57
N GLN A 65 -8.14 -12.95 22.42
CA GLN A 65 -7.73 -12.41 21.11
C GLN A 65 -7.37 -13.52 20.12
N ARG A 66 -6.68 -14.57 20.56
CA ARG A 66 -6.39 -15.76 19.75
C ARG A 66 -7.68 -16.45 19.29
N ALA A 67 -8.66 -16.59 20.19
CA ALA A 67 -9.97 -17.13 19.83
C ALA A 67 -10.70 -16.23 18.83
N ALA A 68 -10.63 -14.90 18.99
CA ALA A 68 -11.20 -13.94 18.04
C ALA A 68 -10.53 -14.04 16.66
N ILE A 69 -9.20 -14.08 16.59
CA ILE A 69 -8.43 -14.29 15.35
C ILE A 69 -8.90 -15.54 14.61
N LEU A 70 -9.08 -16.66 15.32
CA LEU A 70 -9.50 -17.90 14.65
C LEU A 70 -10.99 -17.90 14.28
N ARG A 71 -11.84 -17.24 15.07
CA ARG A 71 -13.29 -17.14 14.82
C ARG A 71 -13.60 -16.28 13.61
N PHE A 72 -12.95 -15.12 13.52
CA PHE A 72 -13.22 -14.11 12.49
C PHE A 72 -12.32 -14.23 11.26
N ALA A 73 -11.43 -15.24 11.22
CA ALA A 73 -10.59 -15.53 10.07
C ALA A 73 -11.44 -15.62 8.79
N PRO A 74 -11.19 -14.76 7.77
CA PRO A 74 -11.99 -14.71 6.57
C PRO A 74 -11.97 -16.04 5.80
N ARG A 75 -12.97 -16.22 4.94
CA ARG A 75 -13.01 -17.29 3.95
C ARG A 75 -12.41 -16.75 2.67
N VAL A 76 -11.25 -17.25 2.28
CA VAL A 76 -10.50 -16.78 1.11
C VAL A 76 -10.85 -17.65 -0.09
N PHE A 77 -11.13 -17.03 -1.23
CA PHE A 77 -11.50 -17.69 -2.47
C PHE A 77 -10.69 -17.15 -3.64
N GLN A 78 -9.87 -18.01 -4.23
CA GLN A 78 -9.11 -17.71 -5.43
C GLN A 78 -9.85 -18.22 -6.68
N VAL A 79 -9.50 -17.69 -7.84
CA VAL A 79 -9.92 -18.26 -9.13
C VAL A 79 -9.21 -19.61 -9.35
N SER A 80 -9.95 -20.64 -9.78
CA SER A 80 -9.34 -21.94 -10.10
C SER A 80 -8.30 -21.82 -11.21
N GLY A 81 -7.23 -22.60 -11.11
CA GLY A 81 -6.13 -22.56 -12.08
C GLY A 81 -5.16 -21.38 -11.90
N ASP A 82 -5.34 -20.55 -10.87
CA ASP A 82 -4.28 -19.64 -10.43
C ASP A 82 -3.15 -20.44 -9.76
N PRO A 83 -1.92 -20.43 -10.33
CA PRO A 83 -0.79 -21.18 -9.82
C PRO A 83 -0.09 -20.48 -8.67
N PHE A 84 -0.34 -19.19 -8.42
CA PHE A 84 0.30 -18.47 -7.33
C PHE A 84 -0.38 -18.83 -6.01
N GLY A 85 0.32 -19.69 -5.25
CA GLY A 85 -0.13 -20.17 -3.96
C GLY A 85 -0.06 -19.09 -2.87
N LEU A 86 -0.77 -19.35 -1.78
CA LEU A 86 -0.62 -18.57 -0.55
C LEU A 86 0.57 -19.11 0.25
N LYS A 87 1.66 -18.35 0.35
CA LYS A 87 2.89 -18.72 1.08
C LYS A 87 2.71 -18.65 2.58
N ASP A 88 2.21 -17.51 3.03
CA ASP A 88 2.12 -17.14 4.43
C ASP A 88 0.85 -16.36 4.72
N VAL A 89 0.42 -16.46 5.98
CA VAL A 89 -0.66 -15.65 6.54
C VAL A 89 -0.22 -15.18 7.92
N VAL A 90 -0.33 -13.88 8.16
CA VAL A 90 -0.10 -13.26 9.47
C VAL A 90 -1.41 -12.64 9.93
N ALA A 91 -1.76 -12.82 11.21
CA ALA A 91 -2.91 -12.14 11.80
C ALA A 91 -2.48 -11.28 12.99
N ILE A 92 -2.82 -9.99 12.94
CA ILE A 92 -2.47 -9.02 13.97
C ILE A 92 -3.73 -8.41 14.53
N HIS A 93 -3.88 -8.50 15.85
CA HIS A 93 -4.99 -7.89 16.58
C HIS A 93 -4.60 -6.49 17.04
N HIS A 94 -5.48 -5.50 16.87
CA HIS A 94 -5.25 -4.16 17.37
C HIS A 94 -5.26 -4.15 18.93
N PRO A 95 -4.36 -3.45 19.62
CA PRO A 95 -4.25 -3.55 21.08
C PRO A 95 -5.43 -2.94 21.85
N ALA A 96 -6.08 -1.91 21.27
CA ALA A 96 -7.13 -1.14 21.94
C ALA A 96 -8.51 -1.26 21.28
N GLU A 97 -8.63 -1.96 20.16
CA GLU A 97 -9.86 -2.04 19.39
C GLU A 97 -10.15 -3.50 19.00
N PRO A 98 -11.43 -3.92 18.93
CA PRO A 98 -11.81 -5.25 18.49
C PRO A 98 -11.70 -5.35 16.95
N MET A 99 -10.48 -5.21 16.45
CA MET A 99 -10.15 -5.21 15.03
C MET A 99 -8.92 -6.08 14.76
N ILE A 100 -8.97 -6.82 13.67
CA ILE A 100 -7.95 -7.80 13.30
C ILE A 100 -7.56 -7.57 11.84
N ALA A 101 -6.27 -7.39 11.58
CA ALA A 101 -5.70 -7.41 10.25
C ALA A 101 -5.27 -8.85 9.90
N TYR A 102 -5.63 -9.32 8.71
CA TYR A 102 -5.13 -10.56 8.13
C TYR A 102 -4.34 -10.21 6.87
N HIS A 103 -3.06 -10.56 6.89
CA HIS A 103 -2.12 -10.33 5.80
C HIS A 103 -1.92 -11.63 5.04
N PHE A 104 -2.00 -11.56 3.71
CA PHE A 104 -1.83 -12.64 2.76
C PHE A 104 -0.58 -12.39 1.93
N PHE A 105 0.30 -13.39 1.85
CA PHE A 105 1.52 -13.32 1.04
C PHE A 105 1.41 -14.36 -0.07
N TRP A 106 1.02 -13.94 -1.25
CA TRP A 106 0.90 -14.76 -2.44
C TRP A 106 2.26 -14.94 -3.11
N GLU A 107 2.45 -16.01 -3.88
CA GLU A 107 3.76 -16.32 -4.44
C GLU A 107 4.39 -15.21 -5.27
N ASP A 108 3.62 -14.50 -6.10
CA ASP A 108 4.14 -13.43 -6.94
C ASP A 108 3.00 -12.55 -7.53
N ASP A 109 3.33 -11.49 -8.26
CA ASP A 109 2.39 -10.73 -9.11
C ASP A 109 2.76 -10.97 -10.59
N ILE A 110 1.78 -11.42 -11.39
CA ILE A 110 2.03 -11.77 -12.79
C ILE A 110 2.58 -10.63 -13.63
N ASP A 111 2.26 -9.38 -13.26
CA ASP A 111 2.71 -8.23 -13.98
C ASP A 111 4.08 -7.73 -13.52
N PHE A 112 4.73 -8.29 -12.50
CA PHE A 112 6.00 -7.77 -11.99
C PHE A 112 7.09 -8.83 -11.74
N PRO A 113 7.44 -9.65 -12.74
CA PRO A 113 8.47 -10.68 -12.58
C PRO A 113 9.87 -10.13 -12.24
N GLU A 114 10.12 -8.83 -12.40
CA GLU A 114 11.42 -8.19 -12.21
C GLU A 114 11.51 -7.25 -11.00
N ASP A 115 10.45 -7.11 -10.21
CA ASP A 115 10.45 -6.15 -9.10
C ASP A 115 11.22 -6.63 -7.85
N ASN A 116 11.70 -7.88 -7.86
CA ASN A 116 12.44 -8.51 -6.76
C ASN A 116 11.62 -8.59 -5.46
N ASP A 117 10.29 -8.57 -5.55
CA ASP A 117 9.40 -8.91 -4.45
C ASP A 117 9.07 -10.41 -4.51
N PRO A 118 9.50 -11.21 -3.51
CA PRO A 118 9.28 -12.65 -3.51
C PRO A 118 7.84 -13.03 -3.14
N CYS A 119 6.94 -12.05 -3.05
CA CYS A 119 5.53 -12.23 -2.80
C CYS A 119 4.73 -10.99 -3.21
N ASP A 120 3.47 -11.22 -3.56
CA ASP A 120 2.47 -10.17 -3.57
C ASP A 120 1.75 -10.13 -2.22
N HIS A 121 1.80 -8.97 -1.55
CA HIS A 121 1.26 -8.78 -0.21
C HIS A 121 -0.10 -8.09 -0.29
N GLU A 122 -1.13 -8.74 0.23
CA GLU A 122 -2.50 -8.24 0.28
C GLU A 122 -3.05 -8.37 1.69
N LEU A 123 -4.09 -7.62 2.06
CA LEU A 123 -4.61 -7.66 3.41
C LEU A 123 -6.08 -7.26 3.52
N VAL A 124 -6.69 -7.71 4.60
CA VAL A 124 -8.07 -7.39 4.96
C VAL A 124 -8.18 -7.11 6.45
N TRP A 125 -9.18 -6.32 6.84
CA TRP A 125 -9.46 -5.99 8.23
C TRP A 125 -10.87 -6.40 8.61
N VAL A 126 -10.98 -7.08 9.76
CA VAL A 126 -12.25 -7.48 10.35
C VAL A 126 -12.41 -6.77 11.69
N ARG A 127 -13.43 -5.93 11.81
CA ARG A 127 -13.87 -5.37 13.10
C ARG A 127 -15.05 -6.17 13.61
N TYR A 128 -15.07 -6.44 14.91
CA TYR A 128 -16.14 -7.17 15.57
C TYR A 128 -16.62 -6.45 16.83
N ASP A 129 -17.83 -6.79 17.28
CA ASP A 129 -18.36 -6.37 18.56
C ASP A 129 -17.97 -7.43 19.62
N PRO A 130 -17.24 -7.06 20.69
CA PRO A 130 -16.71 -8.02 21.65
C PRO A 130 -17.79 -8.64 22.57
N ASN A 131 -18.98 -8.04 22.65
CA ASN A 131 -20.06 -8.53 23.50
C ASN A 131 -20.90 -9.59 22.76
N SER A 132 -21.32 -9.26 21.55
CA SER A 132 -22.15 -10.11 20.68
C SER A 132 -21.33 -11.08 19.83
N MET A 133 -20.01 -10.87 19.72
CA MET A 133 -19.09 -11.65 18.90
C MET A 133 -19.52 -11.73 17.43
N LYS A 134 -20.00 -10.60 16.90
CA LYS A 134 -20.44 -10.41 15.51
C LYS A 134 -19.51 -9.46 14.76
N VAL A 135 -19.30 -9.69 13.47
CA VAL A 135 -18.60 -8.76 12.58
C VAL A 135 -19.43 -7.49 12.42
N VAL A 136 -18.80 -6.32 12.56
CA VAL A 136 -19.42 -5.00 12.41
C VAL A 136 -18.87 -4.21 11.24
N SER A 137 -17.61 -4.44 10.85
CA SER A 137 -17.05 -3.90 9.62
C SER A 137 -16.07 -4.87 8.98
N PHE A 138 -15.98 -4.81 7.65
CA PHE A 138 -15.07 -5.62 6.86
C PHE A 138 -14.50 -4.80 5.72
N HIS A 139 -13.17 -4.71 5.67
CA HIS A 139 -12.45 -3.95 4.68
C HIS A 139 -11.46 -4.84 3.94
N THR A 140 -11.32 -4.65 2.64
CA THR A 140 -10.31 -5.33 1.84
C THR A 140 -9.40 -4.32 1.15
N TYR A 141 -8.12 -4.66 1.02
CA TYR A 141 -7.21 -3.91 0.18
C TYR A 141 -7.34 -4.36 -1.27
N PHE A 142 -7.43 -3.41 -2.20
CA PHE A 142 -7.56 -3.68 -3.63
C PHE A 142 -6.84 -2.59 -4.40
N HIS A 143 -5.69 -2.88 -5.01
CA HIS A 143 -4.95 -1.93 -5.87
C HIS A 143 -4.86 -0.53 -5.25
N GLU A 144 -4.26 -0.47 -4.06
CA GLU A 144 -4.07 0.77 -3.27
C GLU A 144 -5.35 1.47 -2.80
N ARG A 145 -6.49 0.78 -2.86
CA ARG A 145 -7.79 1.23 -2.34
C ARG A 145 -8.24 0.35 -1.19
N ILE A 146 -9.05 0.92 -0.32
CA ILE A 146 -9.74 0.19 0.74
C ILE A 146 -11.22 0.07 0.32
N LEU A 147 -11.66 -1.16 0.11
CA LEU A 147 -13.04 -1.46 -0.24
C LEU A 147 -13.81 -1.89 1.01
N SER A 148 -15.10 -1.55 1.06
CA SER A 148 -16.04 -2.11 2.03
C SER A 148 -17.39 -2.31 1.36
N SER A 149 -18.16 -3.30 1.82
CA SER A 149 -19.50 -3.57 1.30
C SER A 149 -20.42 -4.02 2.45
N PRO A 150 -21.63 -3.45 2.55
CA PRO A 150 -22.64 -3.92 3.51
C PRO A 150 -23.00 -5.40 3.32
N GLU A 151 -22.98 -5.89 2.09
CA GLU A 151 -23.24 -7.29 1.76
C GLU A 151 -22.22 -8.24 2.42
N ALA A 152 -20.97 -7.80 2.60
CA ALA A 152 -19.94 -8.59 3.26
C ALA A 152 -20.26 -8.87 4.74
N ILE A 153 -20.92 -7.94 5.42
CA ILE A 153 -21.35 -8.11 6.81
C ILE A 153 -22.50 -9.12 6.88
N ALA A 154 -23.48 -8.99 5.98
CA ALA A 154 -24.60 -9.93 5.88
C ALA A 154 -24.12 -11.35 5.51
N ASP A 155 -23.14 -11.46 4.61
CA ASP A 155 -22.47 -12.72 4.26
C ASP A 155 -21.73 -13.33 5.45
N ALA A 156 -20.94 -12.53 6.20
CA ALA A 156 -20.29 -13.00 7.41
C ALA A 156 -21.30 -13.56 8.41
N ALA A 157 -22.43 -12.87 8.63
CA ALA A 157 -23.47 -13.32 9.54
C ALA A 157 -24.05 -14.70 9.18
N ARG A 158 -24.25 -14.97 7.87
CA ARG A 158 -24.70 -16.28 7.37
C ARG A 158 -23.62 -17.36 7.44
N ASN A 159 -22.35 -16.98 7.57
CA ASN A 159 -21.20 -17.88 7.49
C ASN A 159 -20.35 -17.86 8.76
N GLN A 160 -21.01 -18.00 9.92
CA GLN A 160 -20.35 -18.15 11.22
C GLN A 160 -19.41 -16.97 11.56
N GLN A 161 -19.78 -15.75 11.14
CA GLN A 161 -19.01 -14.52 11.32
C GLN A 161 -17.68 -14.50 10.55
N ARG A 162 -17.55 -15.29 9.48
CA ARG A 162 -16.37 -15.32 8.62
C ARG A 162 -16.65 -14.63 7.28
N PRO A 163 -16.24 -13.36 7.10
CA PRO A 163 -16.47 -12.64 5.85
C PRO A 163 -15.74 -13.32 4.69
N ARG A 164 -16.32 -13.22 3.48
CA ARG A 164 -15.72 -13.74 2.25
C ARG A 164 -14.78 -12.72 1.62
N VAL A 165 -13.61 -13.20 1.20
CA VAL A 165 -12.63 -12.50 0.36
C VAL A 165 -12.51 -13.24 -0.96
N ASN A 166 -12.69 -12.52 -2.06
CA ASN A 166 -12.41 -13.00 -3.40
C ASN A 166 -11.08 -12.43 -3.86
N VAL A 167 -10.18 -13.27 -4.37
CA VAL A 167 -8.82 -12.89 -4.75
C VAL A 167 -8.75 -12.83 -6.27
N GLN A 168 -8.46 -11.65 -6.81
CA GLN A 168 -8.29 -11.44 -8.25
C GLN A 168 -7.18 -12.36 -8.79
N TRP A 169 -7.44 -12.99 -9.95
CA TRP A 169 -6.46 -13.91 -10.55
C TRP A 169 -5.12 -13.21 -10.76
N ARG A 170 -4.08 -13.73 -10.11
CA ARG A 170 -2.65 -13.35 -10.15
C ARG A 170 -2.20 -11.94 -9.82
N LYS A 171 -3.10 -10.98 -9.83
CA LYS A 171 -2.89 -9.62 -9.31
C LYS A 171 -3.25 -9.51 -7.82
N HIS A 172 -3.90 -10.56 -7.30
CA HIS A 172 -4.35 -10.79 -5.93
C HIS A 172 -5.15 -9.69 -5.22
N GLY A 173 -5.54 -8.62 -5.91
CA GLY A 173 -6.44 -7.61 -5.38
C GLY A 173 -7.66 -8.25 -4.68
N SER A 174 -7.87 -7.90 -3.42
CA SER A 174 -8.88 -8.55 -2.59
C SER A 174 -10.23 -7.83 -2.68
N PHE A 175 -11.25 -8.54 -3.14
CA PHE A 175 -12.63 -8.05 -3.21
C PHE A 175 -13.45 -8.54 -2.02
N PRO A 176 -14.32 -7.69 -1.42
CA PRO A 176 -15.31 -8.14 -0.46
C PRO A 176 -16.47 -8.86 -1.18
N HIS A 177 -17.27 -9.64 -0.45
CA HIS A 177 -18.58 -10.06 -0.98
C HIS A 177 -19.45 -8.83 -1.31
N GLY A 178 -20.17 -8.85 -2.43
CA GLY A 178 -20.96 -7.70 -2.91
C GLY A 178 -20.17 -6.69 -3.75
N TRP A 179 -18.89 -6.95 -4.05
CA TRP A 179 -18.01 -6.08 -4.83
C TRP A 179 -18.61 -5.59 -6.17
N GLN A 180 -19.52 -6.37 -6.79
CA GLN A 180 -20.17 -6.01 -8.06
C GLN A 180 -21.00 -4.73 -7.98
N LYS A 181 -21.37 -4.30 -6.77
CA LYS A 181 -22.14 -3.06 -6.53
C LYS A 181 -21.27 -1.86 -6.16
N LEU A 182 -19.96 -2.07 -6.03
CA LEU A 182 -19.03 -1.01 -5.66
C LEU A 182 -18.49 -0.33 -6.90
N SER A 183 -18.06 0.92 -6.70
CA SER A 183 -17.45 1.72 -7.74
C SER A 183 -16.18 2.39 -7.22
N ILE A 184 -15.20 2.54 -8.11
CA ILE A 184 -13.91 3.18 -7.83
C ILE A 184 -13.62 4.26 -8.86
N ARG A 185 -12.68 5.15 -8.54
CA ARG A 185 -12.16 6.13 -9.50
C ARG A 185 -10.78 5.68 -10.00
N PRO A 186 -10.62 5.35 -11.27
CA PRO A 186 -9.32 5.06 -11.86
C PRO A 186 -8.48 6.32 -12.00
N ASP A 187 -7.17 6.14 -11.95
CA ASP A 187 -6.18 7.19 -12.18
C ASP A 187 -4.97 6.64 -12.95
N SER A 188 -4.00 7.52 -13.19
CA SER A 188 -2.81 7.22 -13.97
C SER A 188 -1.89 6.17 -13.34
N GLY A 189 -2.08 5.84 -12.06
CA GLY A 189 -1.33 4.77 -11.37
C GLY A 189 -1.87 3.37 -11.66
N ASP A 190 -3.09 3.24 -12.18
CA ASP A 190 -3.67 1.93 -12.50
C ASP A 190 -2.93 1.26 -13.68
N ILE A 191 -2.69 -0.05 -13.57
CA ILE A 191 -2.04 -0.84 -14.62
C ILE A 191 -2.95 -0.88 -15.86
N GLU A 192 -4.25 -1.00 -15.63
CA GLU A 192 -5.33 -1.05 -16.61
C GLU A 192 -5.74 0.33 -17.14
N ARG A 193 -4.99 1.41 -16.87
CA ARG A 193 -5.36 2.79 -17.28
C ARG A 193 -5.68 2.96 -18.76
N ASN A 194 -5.12 2.13 -19.64
CA ASN A 194 -5.39 2.19 -21.09
C ASN A 194 -6.76 1.61 -21.46
N TYR A 195 -7.38 0.87 -20.55
CA TYR A 195 -8.69 0.24 -20.69
C TYR A 195 -9.78 0.98 -19.90
N LEU A 196 -9.41 2.06 -19.21
CA LEU A 196 -10.26 2.77 -18.25
C LEU A 196 -10.33 4.25 -18.60
N GLU A 197 -11.52 4.83 -18.46
CA GLU A 197 -11.67 6.28 -18.52
C GLU A 197 -11.20 6.92 -17.20
N LEU A 198 -9.98 7.47 -17.23
CA LEU A 198 -9.39 8.07 -16.04
C LEU A 198 -10.20 9.27 -15.53
N GLY A 199 -10.22 9.42 -14.20
CA GLY A 199 -10.87 10.55 -13.54
C GLY A 199 -12.39 10.45 -13.44
N LYS A 200 -13.03 9.44 -14.04
CA LYS A 200 -14.46 9.11 -13.85
C LYS A 200 -14.64 7.96 -12.88
N THR A 201 -15.76 7.92 -12.19
CA THR A 201 -16.13 6.77 -11.38
C THR A 201 -16.58 5.63 -12.30
N VAL A 202 -16.01 4.44 -12.12
CA VAL A 202 -16.36 3.21 -12.84
C VAL A 202 -16.80 2.14 -11.86
N SER A 203 -17.66 1.21 -12.28
CA SER A 203 -18.00 0.07 -11.43
C SER A 203 -16.77 -0.84 -11.26
N LEU A 204 -16.68 -1.57 -10.14
CA LEU A 204 -15.64 -2.59 -9.98
C LEU A 204 -15.79 -3.73 -11.00
N VAL A 205 -17.01 -3.96 -11.52
CA VAL A 205 -17.25 -4.90 -12.62
C VAL A 205 -16.51 -4.45 -13.87
N ASP A 206 -16.67 -3.19 -14.26
CA ASP A 206 -16.00 -2.62 -15.44
C ASP A 206 -14.49 -2.57 -15.25
N TYR A 207 -14.03 -2.21 -14.04
CA TYR A 207 -12.60 -2.23 -13.72
C TYR A 207 -12.01 -3.64 -13.81
N ASN A 208 -12.68 -4.64 -13.25
CA ASN A 208 -12.19 -6.01 -13.31
C ASN A 208 -12.34 -6.61 -14.72
N MET A 209 -13.32 -6.16 -15.50
CA MET A 209 -13.46 -6.50 -16.93
C MET A 209 -12.29 -5.94 -17.74
N ALA A 210 -11.83 -4.72 -17.45
CA ALA A 210 -10.61 -4.16 -18.04
C ALA A 210 -9.37 -5.02 -17.72
N ALA A 211 -9.22 -5.47 -16.47
CA ALA A 211 -8.15 -6.38 -16.09
C ALA A 211 -8.25 -7.74 -16.81
N TYR A 212 -9.45 -8.30 -16.93
CA TYR A 212 -9.71 -9.51 -17.71
C TYR A 212 -9.31 -9.31 -19.17
N HIS A 213 -9.79 -8.26 -19.83
CA HIS A 213 -9.46 -7.99 -21.23
C HIS A 213 -7.95 -7.91 -21.43
N LYS A 214 -7.24 -7.11 -20.63
CA LYS A 214 -5.78 -7.03 -20.68
C LYS A 214 -5.13 -8.40 -20.52
N LEU A 215 -5.49 -9.15 -19.47
CA LEU A 215 -4.84 -10.43 -19.16
C LEU A 215 -5.25 -11.57 -20.09
N HIS A 216 -6.39 -11.48 -20.76
CA HIS A 216 -6.89 -12.49 -21.70
C HIS A 216 -6.38 -12.23 -23.13
N THR A 217 -6.33 -10.97 -23.57
CA THR A 217 -5.94 -10.62 -24.94
C THR A 217 -4.44 -10.37 -25.08
N GLU A 218 -3.87 -9.48 -24.26
CA GLU A 218 -2.45 -9.13 -24.30
C GLU A 218 -1.60 -10.09 -23.45
N GLY A 219 -2.16 -10.54 -22.33
CA GLY A 219 -1.46 -11.38 -21.37
C GLY A 219 -0.67 -10.59 -20.33
N ARG A 220 0.34 -11.22 -19.75
CA ARG A 220 1.19 -10.59 -18.72
C ARG A 220 2.13 -9.55 -19.29
N ARG A 221 2.52 -8.59 -18.45
CA ARG A 221 3.68 -7.73 -18.73
C ARG A 221 4.94 -8.60 -18.82
N LEU A 222 5.84 -8.28 -19.74
CA LEU A 222 7.10 -9.01 -19.96
C LEU A 222 6.92 -10.55 -20.15
N PRO A 223 6.24 -10.99 -21.21
CA PRO A 223 5.96 -12.41 -21.46
C PRO A 223 7.22 -13.28 -21.58
N ASP A 224 8.35 -12.72 -22.00
CA ASP A 224 9.60 -13.45 -22.21
C ASP A 224 10.64 -13.18 -21.10
N HIS A 225 10.22 -12.62 -19.95
CA HIS A 225 11.11 -12.43 -18.80
C HIS A 225 11.51 -13.78 -18.19
N PRO A 226 12.79 -14.04 -17.93
CA PRO A 226 13.26 -15.36 -17.48
C PRO A 226 12.65 -15.81 -16.14
N LEU A 227 12.41 -14.88 -15.20
CA LEU A 227 11.78 -15.19 -13.91
C LEU A 227 10.31 -15.63 -14.05
N GLY A 228 9.64 -15.21 -15.13
CA GLY A 228 8.26 -15.59 -15.43
C GLY A 228 8.13 -16.79 -16.38
N ASN A 229 9.22 -17.49 -16.73
CA ASN A 229 9.20 -18.52 -17.79
C ASN A 229 8.15 -19.63 -17.54
N ASN A 230 7.94 -20.02 -16.29
CA ASN A 230 6.96 -21.05 -15.92
C ASN A 230 5.56 -20.49 -15.61
N TRP A 231 5.39 -19.17 -15.67
CA TRP A 231 4.08 -18.56 -15.47
C TRP A 231 3.27 -18.67 -16.76
N PRO A 232 1.94 -18.78 -16.68
CA PRO A 232 1.06 -18.59 -17.81
C PRO A 232 1.20 -17.23 -18.47
N ARG A 233 1.18 -17.22 -19.80
CA ARG A 233 1.34 -15.99 -20.60
C ARG A 233 0.10 -15.11 -20.52
N ARG A 234 -1.09 -15.69 -20.38
CA ARG A 234 -2.39 -15.01 -20.36
C ARG A 234 -3.42 -15.84 -19.59
N PHE A 235 -4.60 -15.27 -19.37
CA PHE A 235 -5.76 -16.00 -18.85
C PHE A 235 -6.50 -16.66 -20.02
N GLU A 236 -6.65 -17.99 -20.00
CA GLU A 236 -7.28 -18.73 -21.13
C GLU A 236 -8.79 -18.94 -20.98
N GLY A 237 -9.34 -18.78 -19.76
CA GLY A 237 -10.78 -18.93 -19.51
C GLY A 237 -11.59 -17.73 -20.00
N ASP A 238 -12.91 -17.83 -19.86
CA ASP A 238 -13.81 -16.72 -20.17
C ASP A 238 -14.02 -15.76 -18.97
N TRP A 239 -14.82 -14.70 -19.16
CA TRP A 239 -15.12 -13.78 -18.06
C TRP A 239 -15.73 -14.48 -16.85
N SER A 240 -16.60 -15.47 -17.06
CA SER A 240 -17.26 -16.20 -15.96
C SER A 240 -16.25 -17.02 -15.15
N ASP A 241 -15.25 -17.60 -15.81
CA ASP A 241 -14.13 -18.26 -15.14
C ASP A 241 -13.30 -17.24 -14.34
N PHE A 242 -13.02 -16.07 -14.91
CA PHE A 242 -12.17 -15.04 -14.30
C PHE A 242 -12.73 -14.47 -12.99
N ILE A 243 -14.05 -14.50 -12.82
CA ILE A 243 -14.72 -14.05 -11.59
C ILE A 243 -15.37 -15.19 -10.80
N ALA A 244 -15.02 -16.45 -11.09
CA ALA A 244 -15.64 -17.60 -10.45
C ALA A 244 -15.31 -17.70 -8.95
N PHE A 245 -14.09 -17.33 -8.55
CA PHE A 245 -13.59 -17.42 -7.16
C PHE A 245 -14.00 -18.74 -6.47
N ASN A 246 -13.73 -19.85 -7.14
CA ASN A 246 -14.24 -21.19 -6.81
C ASN A 246 -13.22 -22.08 -6.10
N LYS A 247 -11.99 -21.62 -5.87
CA LYS A 247 -10.95 -22.32 -5.10
C LYS A 247 -10.90 -21.76 -3.67
N ALA A 248 -11.52 -22.47 -2.73
CA ALA A 248 -11.52 -22.07 -1.32
C ALA A 248 -10.16 -22.35 -0.65
N ILE A 249 -9.67 -21.40 0.14
CA ILE A 249 -8.44 -21.50 0.94
C ILE A 249 -8.80 -21.22 2.39
N ASP A 250 -8.75 -22.25 3.24
CA ASP A 250 -8.93 -22.07 4.69
C ASP A 250 -7.60 -21.69 5.32
N ILE A 251 -7.49 -20.45 5.80
CA ILE A 251 -6.26 -19.91 6.40
C ILE A 251 -6.06 -20.36 7.86
N ARG A 252 -7.10 -20.90 8.52
CA ARG A 252 -7.04 -21.25 9.95
C ARG A 252 -6.00 -22.33 10.26
N PRO A 253 -5.85 -23.42 9.47
CA PRO A 253 -4.77 -24.38 9.68
C PRO A 253 -3.38 -23.76 9.57
N ILE A 254 -3.17 -22.81 8.64
CA ILE A 254 -1.90 -22.10 8.47
C ILE A 254 -1.60 -21.25 9.71
N LEU A 255 -2.57 -20.44 10.15
CA LEU A 255 -2.45 -19.61 11.36
C LEU A 255 -2.16 -20.45 12.61
N LYS A 256 -2.83 -21.60 12.77
CA LYS A 256 -2.59 -22.52 13.90
C LYS A 256 -1.20 -23.17 13.85
N LYS A 257 -0.72 -23.51 12.65
CA LYS A 257 0.55 -24.21 12.46
C LYS A 257 1.75 -23.29 12.60
N LYS A 258 1.71 -22.12 11.94
CA LYS A 258 2.83 -21.15 11.93
C LYS A 258 2.85 -20.26 13.18
N ASP A 259 1.70 -20.08 13.82
CA ASP A 259 1.52 -19.20 14.98
C ASP A 259 2.00 -17.75 14.74
N PHE A 260 1.82 -17.26 13.51
CA PHE A 260 2.15 -15.87 13.14
C PHE A 260 1.05 -14.92 13.59
N LEU A 261 0.88 -14.83 14.91
CA LEU A 261 -0.15 -14.08 15.59
C LEU A 261 0.46 -13.05 16.54
N ALA A 262 0.04 -11.79 16.46
CA ALA A 262 0.52 -10.73 17.34
C ALA A 262 -0.59 -9.76 17.76
N VAL A 263 -0.29 -8.95 18.78
CA VAL A 263 -1.04 -7.76 19.14
C VAL A 263 -0.13 -6.56 18.97
N SER A 264 -0.48 -5.60 18.11
CA SER A 264 0.34 -4.42 17.83
C SER A 264 -0.46 -3.34 17.11
N ARG A 265 -0.01 -2.09 17.17
CA ARG A 265 -0.45 -1.03 16.25
C ARG A 265 0.34 -1.01 14.94
N TRP A 266 1.49 -1.66 14.91
CA TRP A 266 2.50 -1.58 13.85
C TRP A 266 2.65 -2.93 13.15
N ASN A 267 1.78 -3.18 12.17
CA ASN A 267 1.69 -4.44 11.46
C ASN A 267 2.95 -4.69 10.62
N ASN A 268 3.37 -3.70 9.80
CA ASN A 268 4.55 -3.88 8.94
C ASN A 268 5.81 -4.20 9.76
N ALA A 269 6.02 -3.49 10.87
CA ALA A 269 7.15 -3.69 11.75
C ALA A 269 7.15 -5.09 12.37
N VAL A 270 5.99 -5.55 12.85
CA VAL A 270 5.84 -6.89 13.43
C VAL A 270 6.08 -7.98 12.38
N ILE A 271 5.49 -7.84 11.20
CA ILE A 271 5.66 -8.78 10.09
C ILE A 271 7.14 -8.93 9.74
N ASN A 272 7.82 -7.80 9.54
CA ASN A 272 9.23 -7.74 9.17
C ASN A 272 10.16 -8.29 10.27
N GLN A 273 9.92 -7.94 11.54
CA GLN A 273 10.85 -8.28 12.63
C GLN A 273 10.56 -9.63 13.31
N ARG A 274 9.38 -10.22 13.13
CA ARG A 274 8.95 -11.40 13.91
C ARG A 274 8.53 -12.61 13.09
N PHE A 275 7.99 -12.43 11.88
CA PHE A 275 7.28 -13.53 11.21
C PHE A 275 7.87 -13.92 9.87
N ILE A 276 8.23 -12.96 9.01
CA ILE A 276 8.54 -13.27 7.62
C ILE A 276 10.03 -13.05 7.36
N ALA A 277 10.68 -14.08 6.81
CA ALA A 277 12.12 -14.08 6.52
C ALA A 277 12.47 -13.58 5.10
N TYR A 278 11.51 -12.96 4.40
CA TYR A 278 11.66 -12.49 3.03
C TYR A 278 11.01 -11.10 2.87
N ASN A 279 11.41 -10.35 1.83
CA ASN A 279 10.88 -9.01 1.60
C ASN A 279 9.39 -9.04 1.24
N PHE A 280 8.65 -8.02 1.65
CA PHE A 280 7.27 -7.80 1.24
C PHE A 280 7.06 -6.30 1.02
N ARG A 281 6.02 -5.92 0.28
CA ARG A 281 5.68 -4.49 0.14
C ARG A 281 4.92 -4.02 1.38
N PRO A 282 5.37 -2.98 2.13
CA PRO A 282 4.63 -2.49 3.28
C PRO A 282 3.28 -1.90 2.84
N LYS A 283 2.26 -2.07 3.69
CA LYS A 283 0.88 -1.63 3.41
C LYS A 283 0.37 -0.75 4.54
N THR A 284 -0.78 -0.10 4.33
CA THR A 284 -1.44 0.68 5.39
C THR A 284 -1.64 -0.18 6.65
N GLU A 285 -1.40 0.40 7.83
CA GLU A 285 -1.51 -0.33 9.11
C GLU A 285 -2.97 -0.73 9.39
N TRP A 286 -3.86 0.26 9.45
CA TRP A 286 -5.28 0.10 9.77
C TRP A 286 -6.12 0.98 8.84
N PRO A 287 -7.36 0.57 8.49
CA PRO A 287 -8.21 1.39 7.65
C PRO A 287 -8.64 2.66 8.41
N ASP A 288 -8.60 3.82 7.75
CA ASP A 288 -9.05 5.08 8.35
C ASP A 288 -10.49 4.96 8.87
N GLN A 289 -10.78 5.51 10.05
CA GLN A 289 -12.12 5.48 10.66
C GLN A 289 -13.21 6.14 9.79
N ALA A 290 -12.83 6.96 8.80
CA ALA A 290 -13.75 7.69 7.93
C ALA A 290 -14.51 6.81 6.91
N VAL A 291 -14.14 5.54 6.73
CA VAL A 291 -14.90 4.61 5.87
C VAL A 291 -16.11 4.09 6.66
N THR A 292 -17.10 4.97 6.88
CA THR A 292 -18.42 4.55 7.35
C THR A 292 -19.15 3.87 6.20
N ALA A 293 -19.88 2.79 6.51
CA ALA A 293 -20.56 1.91 5.55
C ALA A 293 -21.69 2.58 4.72
N ALA A 294 -21.81 3.91 4.75
CA ALA A 294 -22.93 4.67 4.21
C ALA A 294 -22.70 5.17 2.76
N GLU A 295 -21.46 5.18 2.25
CA GLU A 295 -21.18 5.65 0.89
C GLU A 295 -20.60 4.52 0.03
N ASN A 296 -21.29 4.16 -1.06
CA ASN A 296 -20.85 3.17 -2.07
C ASN A 296 -19.65 3.67 -2.91
N VAL A 297 -18.88 4.64 -2.41
CA VAL A 297 -17.74 5.26 -3.08
C VAL A 297 -16.48 4.88 -2.32
N THR A 298 -15.61 4.11 -2.96
CA THR A 298 -14.33 3.72 -2.35
C THR A 298 -13.34 4.87 -2.50
N VAL A 299 -12.71 5.28 -1.40
CA VAL A 299 -11.74 6.38 -1.38
C VAL A 299 -10.33 5.79 -1.51
N ARG A 300 -9.56 6.20 -2.53
CA ARG A 300 -8.09 6.12 -2.40
C ARG A 300 -7.69 7.09 -1.29
N PRO A 301 -6.81 6.74 -0.34
CA PRO A 301 -6.26 7.70 0.61
C PRO A 301 -5.83 8.96 -0.17
N ARG A 302 -6.31 10.15 0.24
CA ARG A 302 -6.30 11.38 -0.58
C ARG A 302 -4.96 11.59 -1.30
N PRO A 303 -4.94 12.01 -2.59
CA PRO A 303 -3.71 12.45 -3.24
C PRO A 303 -3.15 13.59 -2.39
N GLY A 304 -1.92 13.43 -1.89
CA GLY A 304 -1.34 14.43 -1.00
C GLY A 304 -0.92 15.66 -1.78
N ILE A 305 -0.74 16.77 -1.08
CA ILE A 305 -0.38 18.07 -1.67
C ILE A 305 1.05 17.96 -2.20
N ILE A 306 1.29 18.34 -3.46
CA ILE A 306 2.67 18.46 -3.99
C ILE A 306 3.05 19.93 -3.92
N ALA A 307 4.15 20.25 -3.23
CA ALA A 307 4.71 21.59 -3.18
C ALA A 307 5.44 21.89 -4.49
N HIS A 308 4.95 22.86 -5.25
CA HIS A 308 5.59 23.29 -6.50
C HIS A 308 6.79 24.19 -6.18
N ARG A 309 8.01 23.64 -6.32
CA ARG A 309 9.31 24.28 -6.00
C ARG A 309 9.54 24.57 -4.52
N GLY A 310 8.97 23.74 -3.66
CA GLY A 310 8.86 24.02 -2.22
C GLY A 310 7.77 25.03 -1.90
N VAL A 311 7.76 25.52 -0.65
CA VAL A 311 6.76 26.49 -0.18
C VAL A 311 7.20 27.92 -0.51
N VAL A 312 6.92 28.33 -1.74
CA VAL A 312 7.36 29.62 -2.31
C VAL A 312 6.74 30.87 -1.65
N LEU A 313 5.72 30.69 -0.81
CA LEU A 313 5.07 31.77 -0.04
C LEU A 313 5.94 32.28 1.12
N THR A 314 6.86 31.45 1.60
CA THR A 314 7.54 31.63 2.89
C THR A 314 9.05 31.42 2.80
N ALA A 315 9.53 30.72 1.77
CA ALA A 315 10.94 30.60 1.42
C ALA A 315 11.13 30.71 -0.10
N PRO A 316 12.32 31.10 -0.60
CA PRO A 316 12.55 31.19 -2.05
C PRO A 316 12.41 29.82 -2.73
N GLU A 317 11.80 29.80 -3.92
CA GLU A 317 11.65 28.61 -4.76
C GLU A 317 12.96 27.82 -4.94
N ASN A 318 12.87 26.48 -5.01
CA ASN A 318 14.02 25.60 -5.27
C ASN A 318 15.18 25.75 -4.26
N THR A 319 14.88 26.14 -3.01
CA THR A 319 15.86 26.15 -1.90
C THR A 319 15.60 25.02 -0.94
N VAL A 320 16.65 24.59 -0.22
CA VAL A 320 16.52 23.61 0.87
C VAL A 320 15.48 24.07 1.89
N ALA A 321 15.48 25.36 2.26
CA ALA A 321 14.50 25.92 3.19
C ALA A 321 13.04 25.80 2.69
N ALA A 322 12.79 25.99 1.39
CA ALA A 322 11.44 25.83 0.83
C ALA A 322 10.98 24.36 0.77
N ILE A 323 11.92 23.44 0.57
CA ILE A 323 11.68 21.99 0.59
C ILE A 323 11.46 21.52 2.03
N GLU A 324 12.31 21.92 2.96
CA GLU A 324 12.15 21.64 4.40
C GLU A 324 10.81 22.15 4.91
N GLN A 325 10.37 23.31 4.43
CA GLN A 325 9.06 23.84 4.79
C GLN A 325 7.89 23.08 4.15
N ALA A 326 8.04 22.59 2.92
CA ALA A 326 7.04 21.74 2.29
C ALA A 326 6.87 20.42 3.04
N ILE A 327 8.00 19.84 3.45
CA ILE A 327 8.06 18.68 4.35
C ILE A 327 7.36 19.02 5.68
N ALA A 328 7.64 20.19 6.26
CA ALA A 328 7.02 20.63 7.51
C ALA A 328 5.50 20.89 7.39
N LEU A 329 5.02 21.31 6.22
CA LEU A 329 3.60 21.53 5.92
C LEU A 329 2.86 20.26 5.46
N GLY A 330 3.49 19.09 5.54
CA GLY A 330 2.86 17.84 5.17
C GLY A 330 2.59 17.71 3.66
N CYS A 331 3.45 18.29 2.82
CA CYS A 331 3.40 18.01 1.39
C CYS A 331 3.88 16.58 1.11
N ARG A 332 3.21 15.88 0.20
CA ARG A 332 3.51 14.50 -0.21
C ARG A 332 4.76 14.40 -1.06
N ALA A 333 5.05 15.44 -1.80
CA ALA A 333 6.23 15.55 -2.60
C ALA A 333 6.54 17.03 -2.83
N ASP A 334 7.79 17.29 -3.16
CA ASP A 334 8.26 18.55 -3.70
C ASP A 334 8.54 18.34 -5.18
N GLU A 335 7.92 19.16 -6.02
CA GLU A 335 8.39 19.36 -7.38
C GLU A 335 9.59 20.31 -7.34
N ILE A 336 10.66 19.97 -8.04
CA ILE A 336 11.91 20.74 -8.10
C ILE A 336 12.41 20.80 -9.53
N ASP A 337 13.07 21.89 -9.89
CA ASP A 337 13.63 22.10 -11.22
C ASP A 337 15.12 21.85 -11.25
N LEU A 338 15.58 20.95 -12.12
CA LEU A 338 17.01 20.67 -12.28
C LEU A 338 17.59 21.39 -13.51
N ARG A 339 18.80 21.93 -13.37
CA ARG A 339 19.60 22.47 -14.47
C ARG A 339 21.06 22.07 -14.31
N TYR A 340 21.81 22.17 -15.42
CA TYR A 340 23.24 21.98 -15.44
C TYR A 340 23.96 23.33 -15.45
N THR A 341 25.04 23.44 -14.70
CA THR A 341 26.03 24.51 -14.84
C THR A 341 26.90 24.26 -16.08
N SER A 342 27.68 25.26 -16.50
CA SER A 342 28.60 25.11 -17.65
C SER A 342 29.72 24.11 -17.41
N ASP A 343 30.05 23.85 -16.15
CA ASP A 343 31.02 22.85 -15.68
C ASP A 343 30.38 21.48 -15.36
N GLY A 344 29.06 21.33 -15.56
CA GLY A 344 28.36 20.04 -15.53
C GLY A 344 27.71 19.66 -14.19
N ASP A 345 27.76 20.54 -13.18
CA ASP A 345 27.09 20.33 -11.89
C ASP A 345 25.57 20.50 -12.01
N ILE A 346 24.81 19.77 -11.19
CA ILE A 346 23.35 19.89 -11.11
C ILE A 346 22.98 20.95 -10.07
N VAL A 347 22.13 21.90 -10.46
CA VAL A 347 21.60 22.95 -9.58
C VAL A 347 20.07 22.98 -9.61
N LEU A 348 19.47 23.42 -8.49
CA LEU A 348 18.03 23.63 -8.41
C LEU A 348 17.68 25.02 -8.94
N LEU A 349 17.09 25.11 -10.14
CA LEU A 349 16.78 26.38 -10.80
C LEU A 349 15.72 26.23 -11.90
N HIS A 350 14.64 27.02 -11.82
CA HIS A 350 13.58 26.96 -12.83
C HIS A 350 13.96 27.62 -14.17
N ASN A 351 14.39 28.88 -14.13
CA ASN A 351 14.60 29.71 -15.32
C ASN A 351 16.03 29.56 -15.88
N GLU A 352 16.16 29.72 -17.20
CA GLU A 352 17.45 29.71 -17.91
C GLU A 352 18.34 30.92 -17.60
N TRP A 353 17.76 31.99 -17.04
CA TRP A 353 18.48 33.21 -16.70
C TRP A 353 17.90 33.85 -15.43
N PRO A 354 18.72 34.26 -14.43
CA PRO A 354 18.22 35.01 -13.28
C PRO A 354 17.74 36.39 -13.75
N ARG A 355 16.47 36.74 -13.50
CA ARG A 355 16.00 38.12 -13.68
C ARG A 355 16.90 39.06 -12.86
N ALA A 356 17.26 40.21 -13.42
CA ALA A 356 18.30 41.12 -12.93
C ALA A 356 18.21 41.52 -11.44
N ASN A 357 17.03 41.38 -10.81
CA ASN A 357 16.82 41.68 -9.39
C ASN A 357 17.31 40.60 -8.41
N ARG A 358 17.76 39.41 -8.86
CA ARG A 358 18.34 38.36 -7.99
C ARG A 358 19.88 38.27 -8.04
N ARG A 359 20.56 39.23 -8.66
CA ARG A 359 22.04 39.28 -8.67
C ARG A 359 22.66 39.45 -7.28
N LYS A 360 21.91 39.98 -6.30
CA LYS A 360 22.37 40.08 -4.91
C LYS A 360 22.33 38.74 -4.15
N ASP A 361 21.50 37.79 -4.57
CA ASP A 361 21.30 36.53 -3.84
C ASP A 361 22.29 35.45 -4.27
N ILE A 362 22.85 35.52 -5.49
CA ILE A 362 23.87 34.56 -5.95
C ILE A 362 25.19 34.74 -5.20
N ARG A 363 25.55 35.97 -4.77
CA ARG A 363 26.72 36.19 -3.90
C ARG A 363 26.48 35.84 -2.43
N ARG A 364 25.23 35.66 -2.00
CA ARG A 364 24.88 35.08 -0.69
C ARG A 364 24.68 33.56 -0.74
N GLY A 365 24.55 32.98 -1.94
CA GLY A 365 24.34 31.55 -2.15
C GLY A 365 25.53 30.66 -1.75
N GLU A 366 26.75 31.20 -1.68
CA GLU A 366 27.90 30.51 -1.08
C GLU A 366 27.76 30.37 0.45
N GLU A 367 26.98 31.24 1.11
CA GLU A 367 26.65 31.13 2.55
C GLU A 367 25.33 30.40 2.80
N ALA A 368 24.48 30.17 1.78
CA ALA A 368 23.14 29.62 1.93
C ALA A 368 22.95 28.19 1.37
N GLY A 369 24.03 27.44 1.15
CA GLY A 369 23.96 25.98 0.94
C GLY A 369 23.25 25.52 -0.34
N CYS A 370 23.28 26.30 -1.41
CA CYS A 370 22.66 25.92 -2.70
C CYS A 370 23.58 25.03 -3.57
N ARG A 371 24.25 24.06 -2.95
CA ARG A 371 25.05 23.02 -3.63
C ARG A 371 24.56 21.66 -3.17
N ILE A 372 24.01 20.88 -4.09
CA ILE A 372 23.91 19.43 -3.92
C ILE A 372 25.21 18.86 -4.50
N LEU A 373 26.19 18.62 -3.62
CA LEU A 373 27.28 17.70 -3.94
C LEU A 373 26.67 16.29 -3.82
N VAL A 374 26.73 15.52 -4.91
CA VAL A 374 26.28 14.13 -4.99
C VAL A 374 27.09 13.24 -4.07
#